data_AF-A0A0D6R0A1-F1
#
_entry.id   AF-A0A0D6R0A1-F1
#
_cell.length_a   1.000
_cell.length_b   1.000
_cell.length_c   1.000
_cell.angle_alpha   90.00
_cell.angle_beta   90.00
_cell.angle_gamma   90.00
#
_symmetry.space_group_name_H-M   'P 1'
#
loop_
_entity.id
_entity.type
_entity.pdbx_description
1 polymer ?
#
loop_
_entity_poly.entity_id
_entity_poly.type
_entity_poly.pdbx_seq_one_letter_code
_entity_poly.pdbx_strand_id
1 'polypeptide(L)'
;MILREEESDDGLDGNDEGVGVGGRHEEEEGLLIPPFNFSMVDKGVYRSGFPNAINFPFLETLHLRSIIYLCPESYPEANTEFIESHGIKLFHFGIEGNKILGIILC
;
A
#
# COMPACT_ATOMS: atom_id res chain seq x y z
N MET A 1 -35.26 33.84 -39.07
CA MET A 1 -36.59 33.79 -38.44
C MET A 1 -37.06 32.35 -38.54
N ILE A 2 -37.40 31.77 -37.40
CA ILE A 2 -37.79 30.37 -37.17
C ILE A 2 -39.13 30.08 -37.86
N LEU A 3 -39.30 28.87 -38.41
CA LEU A 3 -40.57 28.14 -38.36
C LEU A 3 -40.28 26.66 -38.03
N ARG A 4 -40.85 26.23 -36.91
CA ARG A 4 -41.05 24.83 -36.46
C ARG A 4 -42.23 24.25 -37.22
N GLU A 5 -42.24 22.94 -37.45
CA GLU A 5 -43.46 22.13 -37.34
C GLU A 5 -43.12 20.81 -36.61
N GLU A 6 -43.91 20.54 -35.57
CA GLU A 6 -44.04 19.30 -34.79
C GLU A 6 -44.81 18.28 -35.65
N GLU A 7 -44.78 16.96 -35.46
CA GLU A 7 -45.33 16.19 -34.35
C GLU A 7 -45.25 14.69 -34.76
N SER A 8 -45.04 13.76 -33.83
CA SER A 8 -45.89 12.56 -33.66
C SER A 8 -45.24 11.51 -32.75
N ASP A 9 -46.11 10.97 -31.92
CA ASP A 9 -45.91 10.10 -30.77
C ASP A 9 -46.15 8.63 -31.17
N ASP A 10 -45.24 7.72 -30.83
CA ASP A 10 -45.50 6.28 -30.82
C ASP A 10 -44.54 5.52 -29.87
N GLY A 11 -45.00 5.36 -28.63
CA GLY A 11 -45.15 4.05 -27.95
C GLY A 11 -43.93 3.14 -27.72
N LEU A 12 -43.68 2.85 -26.44
CA LEU A 12 -42.76 1.85 -25.88
C LEU A 12 -43.06 0.38 -26.31
N ASP A 13 -42.00 -0.46 -26.43
CA ASP A 13 -41.78 -1.81 -25.83
C ASP A 13 -40.74 -2.60 -26.69
N GLY A 14 -39.71 -3.30 -26.20
CA GLY A 14 -39.36 -3.73 -24.85
C GLY A 14 -37.89 -4.15 -24.71
N ASN A 15 -37.55 -4.52 -23.47
CA ASN A 15 -36.32 -5.17 -23.01
C ASN A 15 -36.02 -6.46 -23.82
N ASP A 16 -34.77 -6.89 -24.01
CA ASP A 16 -33.94 -7.66 -23.07
C ASP A 16 -32.54 -7.92 -23.69
N GLU A 17 -31.61 -8.40 -22.87
CA GLU A 17 -30.21 -8.80 -23.10
C GLU A 17 -29.22 -7.86 -22.40
N GLY A 18 -29.12 -8.10 -21.09
CA GLY A 18 -28.04 -7.58 -20.27
C GLY A 18 -26.68 -8.10 -20.73
N VAL A 19 -25.71 -7.19 -20.80
CA VAL A 19 -24.31 -7.55 -20.55
C VAL A 19 -23.79 -6.56 -19.53
N GLY A 20 -23.80 -7.01 -18.27
CA GLY A 20 -22.96 -6.42 -17.26
C GLY A 20 -21.50 -6.55 -17.69
N VAL A 21 -20.85 -5.42 -17.89
CA VAL A 21 -19.41 -5.35 -17.62
C VAL A 21 -19.28 -4.38 -16.46
N GLY A 22 -19.42 -4.96 -15.27
CA GLY A 22 -19.08 -4.27 -14.04
C GLY A 22 -17.71 -3.63 -14.21
N GLY A 23 -17.61 -2.37 -13.81
CA GLY A 23 -16.34 -1.71 -13.61
C GLY A 23 -15.55 -2.51 -12.60
N ARG A 24 -14.76 -3.45 -13.10
CA ARG A 24 -13.56 -3.88 -12.40
C ARG A 24 -12.59 -2.75 -12.66
N HIS A 25 -12.53 -1.82 -11.71
CA HIS A 25 -11.23 -1.25 -11.40
C HIS A 25 -10.37 -2.47 -11.11
N GLU A 26 -9.60 -2.90 -12.10
CA GLU A 26 -8.39 -3.65 -11.86
C GLU A 26 -7.55 -2.69 -11.03
N GLU A 27 -7.75 -2.72 -9.72
CA GLU A 27 -6.68 -2.43 -8.80
C GLU A 27 -5.53 -3.28 -9.34
N GLU A 28 -4.49 -2.63 -9.87
CA GLU A 28 -3.20 -3.29 -9.96
C GLU A 28 -3.02 -3.92 -8.58
N GLU A 29 -3.22 -5.23 -8.47
CA GLU A 29 -2.78 -5.97 -7.32
C GLU A 29 -1.25 -5.95 -7.41
N GLY A 30 -0.71 -4.79 -7.06
CA GLY A 30 0.70 -4.50 -7.06
C GLY A 30 1.35 -5.55 -6.19
N LEU A 31 2.33 -6.24 -6.75
CA LEU A 31 3.02 -7.34 -6.07
C LEU A 31 3.50 -6.85 -4.68
N LEU A 32 2.87 -7.35 -3.62
CA LEU A 32 3.24 -7.04 -2.26
C LEU A 32 4.44 -7.92 -1.86
N ILE A 33 5.64 -7.35 -1.96
CA ILE A 33 6.88 -8.08 -1.70
C ILE A 33 7.31 -7.81 -0.25
N PRO A 34 7.26 -8.80 0.66
CA PRO A 34 7.73 -8.60 2.02
C PRO A 34 9.24 -8.35 2.05
N PRO A 35 9.76 -7.58 3.03
CA PRO A 35 11.19 -7.42 3.21
C PRO A 35 11.88 -8.76 3.49
N PHE A 36 13.19 -8.81 3.27
CA PHE A 36 14.01 -9.98 3.59
C PHE A 36 13.83 -10.40 5.06
N ASN A 37 13.76 -11.70 5.35
CA ASN A 37 13.55 -12.24 6.71
C ASN A 37 12.32 -11.70 7.44
N PHE A 38 11.29 -11.25 6.72
CA PHE A 38 10.03 -10.81 7.33
C PHE A 38 9.33 -11.97 8.05
N SER A 39 8.89 -11.73 9.29
CA SER A 39 8.13 -12.69 10.08
C SER A 39 7.35 -11.98 11.19
N MET A 40 6.18 -12.49 11.54
CA MET A 40 5.44 -12.06 12.74
C MET A 40 6.08 -12.72 13.97
N VAL A 41 6.41 -11.90 14.97
CA VAL A 41 6.94 -12.35 16.27
C VAL A 41 5.79 -12.54 17.26
N ASP A 42 4.86 -11.57 17.25
CA ASP A 42 3.62 -11.59 18.04
C ASP A 42 2.55 -10.74 17.31
N LYS A 43 1.32 -10.73 17.80
CA LYS A 43 0.23 -9.95 17.21
C LYS A 43 0.59 -8.46 17.15
N GLY A 44 0.77 -7.94 15.93
CA GLY A 44 1.16 -6.55 15.70
C GLY A 44 2.64 -6.26 15.96
N VAL A 45 3.47 -7.29 16.11
CA VAL A 45 4.92 -7.17 16.23
C VAL A 45 5.57 -8.07 15.18
N TYR A 46 6.36 -7.46 14.31
CA TYR A 46 7.06 -8.14 13.23
C TYR A 46 8.56 -7.90 13.32
N ARG A 47 9.31 -8.76 12.65
CA ARG A 47 10.74 -8.61 12.43
C ARG A 47 11.02 -8.70 10.95
N SER A 48 12.05 -8.01 10.50
CA SER A 48 12.60 -8.18 9.16
C SER A 48 14.07 -7.80 9.12
N GLY A 49 14.70 -8.00 7.96
CA GLY A 49 15.87 -7.24 7.55
C GLY A 49 15.49 -5.83 7.10
N PHE A 50 16.43 -5.16 6.46
CA PHE A 50 16.26 -3.78 6.01
C PHE A 50 15.30 -3.69 4.81
N PRO A 51 14.21 -2.90 4.86
CA PRO A 51 13.28 -2.74 3.74
C PRO A 51 13.84 -1.81 2.67
N ASN A 52 13.54 -2.10 1.41
CA ASN A 52 13.77 -1.21 0.28
C ASN A 52 12.43 -0.70 -0.28
N ALA A 53 12.48 0.21 -1.26
CA ALA A 53 11.28 0.83 -1.83
C ALA A 53 10.26 -0.17 -2.41
N ILE A 54 10.72 -1.31 -2.91
CA ILE A 54 9.84 -2.37 -3.46
C ILE A 54 9.00 -3.00 -2.33
N ASN A 55 9.45 -2.92 -1.08
CA ASN A 55 8.74 -3.46 0.07
C ASN A 55 7.73 -2.48 0.69
N PHE A 56 7.75 -1.19 0.33
CA PHE A 56 6.91 -0.17 0.96
C PHE A 56 5.40 -0.46 0.82
N PRO A 57 4.88 -0.87 -0.35
CA PRO A 57 3.48 -1.25 -0.47
C PRO A 57 3.07 -2.37 0.49
N PHE A 58 3.97 -3.35 0.72
CA PHE A 58 3.72 -4.40 1.70
C PHE A 58 3.69 -3.85 3.13
N LEU A 59 4.62 -2.95 3.49
CA LEU A 59 4.66 -2.34 4.82
C LEU A 59 3.44 -1.47 5.12
N GLU A 60 2.87 -0.80 4.11
CA GLU A 60 1.64 -0.02 4.25
C GLU A 60 0.46 -0.89 4.72
N THR A 61 0.37 -2.13 4.23
CA THR A 61 -0.68 -3.08 4.64
C THR A 61 -0.61 -3.48 6.12
N LEU A 62 0.55 -3.30 6.76
CA LEU A 62 0.74 -3.63 8.17
C LEU A 62 0.23 -2.52 9.11
N HIS A 63 -0.02 -1.31 8.59
CA HIS A 63 -0.43 -0.14 9.36
C HIS A 63 0.46 0.10 10.60
N LEU A 64 1.78 0.05 10.38
CA LEU A 64 2.78 0.23 11.42
C LEU A 64 2.61 1.59 12.12
N ARG A 65 2.86 1.61 13.43
CA ARG A 65 2.93 2.85 14.21
C ARG A 65 4.36 3.22 14.55
N SER A 66 5.26 2.24 14.57
CA SER A 66 6.65 2.45 14.95
C SER A 66 7.60 1.42 14.36
N ILE A 67 8.86 1.82 14.22
CA ILE A 67 9.95 0.97 13.77
C ILE A 67 11.12 1.10 14.74
N ILE A 68 11.71 -0.03 15.14
CA ILE A 68 12.95 -0.09 15.90
C ILE A 68 14.07 -0.47 14.95
N TYR A 69 14.99 0.47 14.74
CA TYR A 69 16.13 0.33 13.86
C TYR A 69 17.40 0.11 14.69
N LEU A 70 18.07 -1.02 14.45
CA LEU A 70 19.16 -1.51 15.30
C LEU A 70 20.55 -1.32 14.67
N CYS A 71 20.64 -0.79 13.46
CA CYS A 71 21.94 -0.62 12.80
C CYS A 71 22.64 0.64 13.31
N PRO A 72 23.99 0.67 13.42
CA PRO A 72 24.72 1.86 13.85
C PRO A 72 24.70 2.99 12.82
N GLU A 73 24.47 2.69 11.54
CA GLU A 73 24.40 3.66 10.45
C GLU A 73 23.16 4.54 10.53
N SER A 74 23.19 5.73 9.93
CA SER A 74 22.00 6.58 9.78
C SER A 74 20.90 5.89 8.96
N TYR A 75 19.65 6.17 9.27
CA TYR A 75 18.51 5.65 8.51
C TYR A 75 18.46 6.30 7.10
N PRO A 76 18.41 5.52 6.01
CA PRO A 76 18.34 6.04 4.63
C PRO A 76 17.20 7.04 4.38
N GLU A 77 17.45 8.01 3.50
CA GLU A 77 16.52 9.10 3.18
C GLU A 77 15.19 8.59 2.62
N ALA A 78 15.20 7.72 1.61
CA ALA A 78 13.97 7.15 1.03
C ALA A 78 13.09 6.43 2.06
N ASN A 79 13.72 5.73 3.02
CA ASN A 79 12.99 5.07 4.10
C ASN A 79 12.48 6.08 5.13
N THR A 80 13.22 7.17 5.35
CA THR A 80 12.86 8.27 6.25
C THR A 80 11.61 8.99 5.73
N GLU A 81 11.59 9.35 4.44
CA GLU A 81 10.43 9.96 3.79
C GLU A 81 9.19 9.05 3.87
N PHE A 82 9.38 7.74 3.67
CA PHE A 82 8.30 6.76 3.81
C PHE A 82 7.71 6.74 5.22
N ILE A 83 8.54 6.63 6.27
CA ILE A 83 8.03 6.59 7.63
C ILE A 83 7.40 7.92 8.07
N GLU A 84 7.93 9.06 7.61
CA GLU A 84 7.39 10.39 7.93
C GLU A 84 6.04 10.63 7.28
N SER A 85 5.89 10.27 5.99
CA SER A 85 4.62 10.40 5.26
C SER A 85 3.51 9.51 5.84
N HIS A 86 3.88 8.39 6.46
CA HIS A 86 2.94 7.45 7.09
C HIS A 86 2.77 7.68 8.60
N GLY A 87 3.44 8.68 9.19
CA GLY A 87 3.36 8.96 10.62
C GLY A 87 3.96 7.86 11.52
N ILE A 88 4.90 7.08 11.00
CA ILE A 88 5.57 5.98 11.69
C ILE A 88 6.72 6.54 12.52
N LYS A 89 6.73 6.23 13.82
CA LYS A 89 7.80 6.67 14.73
C LYS A 89 9.04 5.77 14.65
N LEU A 90 10.19 6.35 14.33
CA LEU A 90 11.47 5.65 14.37
C LEU A 90 12.10 5.70 15.77
N PHE A 91 12.56 4.54 16.25
CA PHE A 91 13.42 4.40 17.41
C PHE A 91 14.76 3.80 16.98
N HIS A 92 15.83 4.58 17.07
CA HIS A 92 17.16 4.17 16.61
C HIS A 92 18.05 3.76 17.80
N PHE A 93 18.46 2.50 17.83
CA PHE A 93 19.39 1.95 18.81
C PHE A 93 20.54 1.25 18.08
N GLY A 94 21.53 2.01 17.63
CA GLY A 94 22.70 1.44 16.97
C GLY A 94 23.43 0.45 17.86
N ILE A 95 23.41 -0.83 17.50
CA ILE A 95 24.15 -1.89 18.19
C ILE A 95 25.31 -2.39 17.31
N GLU A 96 26.50 -2.49 17.89
CA GLU A 96 27.63 -3.17 17.24
C GLU A 96 27.39 -4.68 17.30
N GLY A 97 26.97 -5.27 16.18
CA GLY A 97 26.68 -6.70 16.07
C GLY A 97 27.14 -7.28 14.74
N ASN A 98 27.75 -8.46 14.77
CA ASN A 98 28.45 -9.02 13.60
C ASN A 98 27.60 -9.96 12.73
N LYS A 99 26.28 -10.15 12.94
CA LYS A 99 25.57 -11.20 12.16
C LYS A 99 24.16 -10.95 11.61
N ILE A 100 23.28 -10.14 12.19
CA ILE A 100 21.95 -9.92 11.57
C ILE A 100 21.46 -8.53 11.94
N LEU A 101 21.56 -7.58 11.00
CA LEU A 101 20.94 -6.26 11.09
C LEU A 101 19.43 -6.46 11.00
N GLY A 102 18.77 -6.54 12.15
CA GLY A 102 17.33 -6.75 12.27
C GLY A 102 16.60 -5.43 12.51
N ILE A 103 15.42 -5.28 11.93
CA ILE A 103 14.46 -4.23 12.23
C ILE A 103 13.26 -4.87 12.90
N ILE A 104 12.73 -4.23 13.94
CA ILE A 104 11.46 -4.61 14.56
C ILE A 104 10.40 -3.62 14.09
N LEU A 105 9.26 -4.13 13.63
CA LEU A 105 8.15 -3.35 13.09
C LEU A 105 6.93 -3.54 14.02
N CYS A 106 6.31 -2.45 14.47
CA CYS A 106 5.23 -2.47 15.47
C CYS A 106 4.08 -1.50 15.11
#